data_AF-A0A9E5F094-F1
#
_entry.id   AF-A0A9E5F094-F1
#
_cell.length_a   1.000
_cell.length_b   1.000
_cell.length_c   1.000
_cell.angle_alpha   90.00
_cell.angle_beta   90.00
_cell.angle_gamma   90.00
#
_symmetry.space_group_name_H-M   'P 1'
#
loop_
_entity.id
_entity.type
_entity.pdbx_description
1 polymer ?
#
loop_
_entity_poly.entity_id
_entity_poly.type
_entity_poly.pdbx_seq_one_letter_code
_entity_poly.pdbx_strand_id
1 'polypeptide(L)'
;MPESSKYLRLKKGSFSKVDYIKDDGTFVALEWLYCREYFQDESAGIRRFLFCHKSNKCRNIAFFIHLIEEKLGLAERSVIGPTQRYNVSWIRISPWWTATSMKRSLFTALLRCGQNYKPEQDNFDEALFSVLYTRHTEYAVRRFLDGHTRYTGKRRGWYSQFRWGGGTADEPREPDNESVDRLLVRPVEKVRMA
;
A
#
# COMPACT_ATOMS: atom_id res chain seq x y z
N MET A 1 -3.00 -26.77 30.56
CA MET A 1 -2.58 -26.49 29.16
C MET A 1 -3.53 -25.44 28.62
N PRO A 2 -3.05 -24.25 28.20
CA PRO A 2 -3.93 -23.28 27.57
C PRO A 2 -4.49 -23.91 26.31
N GLU A 3 -5.81 -23.91 26.19
CA GLU A 3 -6.55 -24.44 25.05
C GLU A 3 -5.87 -23.98 23.76
N SER A 4 -5.58 -24.97 22.91
CA SER A 4 -5.07 -24.77 21.57
C SER A 4 -5.77 -23.59 20.93
N SER A 5 -5.03 -22.48 20.82
CA SER A 5 -5.40 -21.30 20.07
C SER A 5 -5.90 -21.79 18.72
N LYS A 6 -7.24 -21.88 18.57
CA LYS A 6 -7.91 -22.17 17.32
C LYS A 6 -7.34 -21.17 16.34
N TYR A 7 -6.41 -21.62 15.50
CA TYR A 7 -5.59 -20.79 14.63
C TYR A 7 -6.45 -19.69 14.04
N LEU A 8 -6.33 -18.47 14.60
CA LEU A 8 -7.11 -17.34 14.13
C LEU A 8 -6.77 -17.21 12.65
N ARG A 9 -7.73 -17.58 11.79
CA ARG A 9 -7.53 -17.58 10.34
C ARG A 9 -7.13 -16.16 9.97
N LEU A 10 -5.88 -16.00 9.54
CA LEU A 10 -5.35 -14.70 9.14
C LEU A 10 -6.25 -14.14 8.04
N LYS A 11 -6.82 -12.96 8.29
CA LYS A 11 -7.68 -12.29 7.32
C LYS A 11 -6.84 -11.84 6.13
N LYS A 12 -7.30 -12.14 4.92
CA LYS A 12 -6.67 -11.69 3.67
C LYS A 12 -6.67 -10.16 3.64
N GLY A 13 -5.54 -9.55 3.31
CA GLY A 13 -5.35 -8.11 3.37
C GLY A 13 -4.85 -7.59 4.72
N SER A 14 -4.58 -8.46 5.70
CA SER A 14 -3.92 -8.07 6.96
C SER A 14 -2.42 -7.85 6.77
N PHE A 15 -1.87 -6.97 7.60
CA PHE A 15 -0.47 -6.59 7.66
C PHE A 15 0.11 -6.96 9.02
N SER A 16 1.43 -7.15 9.10
CA SER A 16 2.11 -7.31 10.39
C SER A 16 3.50 -6.70 10.33
N LYS A 17 3.92 -5.99 11.38
CA LYS A 17 5.32 -5.60 11.54
C LYS A 17 6.16 -6.87 11.72
N VAL A 18 7.39 -6.84 11.20
CA VAL A 18 8.38 -7.87 11.57
C VAL A 18 8.88 -7.52 12.97
N ASP A 19 8.72 -8.44 13.92
CA ASP A 19 9.23 -8.30 15.28
C ASP A 19 10.76 -8.48 15.26
N TYR A 20 11.19 -9.67 14.84
CA TYR A 20 12.58 -10.00 14.60
C TYR A 20 12.71 -11.02 13.45
N ILE A 21 13.94 -11.17 12.97
CA ILE A 21 14.33 -12.19 11.99
C ILE A 21 15.26 -13.15 12.74
N LYS A 22 14.94 -14.44 12.72
CA LYS A 22 15.80 -15.48 13.32
C LYS A 22 17.08 -15.67 12.50
N ASP A 23 18.07 -16.35 13.08
CA ASP A 23 19.35 -16.65 12.42
C ASP A 23 19.18 -17.48 11.15
N ASP A 24 18.11 -18.29 11.06
CA ASP A 24 17.75 -19.07 9.88
C ASP A 24 17.02 -18.25 8.79
N GLY A 25 16.85 -16.94 8.99
CA GLY A 25 16.13 -16.04 8.08
C GLY A 25 14.61 -16.04 8.26
N THR A 26 14.06 -16.78 9.23
CA THR A 26 12.61 -16.81 9.48
C THR A 26 12.14 -15.47 10.03
N PHE A 27 11.13 -14.89 9.39
CA PHE A 27 10.46 -13.68 9.85
C PHE A 27 9.43 -14.02 10.94
N VAL A 28 9.55 -13.34 12.09
CA VAL A 28 8.56 -13.43 13.17
C VAL A 28 7.64 -12.21 13.12
N ALA A 29 6.34 -12.46 13.13
CA ALA A 29 5.30 -11.44 13.10
C ALA A 29 5.04 -10.91 14.51
N LEU A 30 4.97 -9.59 14.70
CA LEU A 30 4.62 -9.00 15.99
C LEU A 30 3.12 -9.17 16.28
N GLU A 31 2.29 -8.54 15.43
CA GLU A 31 0.82 -8.59 15.51
C GLU A 31 0.20 -8.46 14.13
N TRP A 32 -0.96 -9.06 13.90
CA TRP A 32 -1.66 -9.00 12.61
C TRP A 32 -2.82 -8.01 12.63
N LEU A 33 -2.70 -6.95 11.83
CA LEU A 33 -3.64 -5.84 11.74
C LEU A 33 -4.39 -5.89 10.41
N TYR A 34 -5.72 -6.00 10.46
CA TYR A 34 -6.57 -5.91 9.26
C TYR A 34 -6.87 -4.46 8.88
N CYS A 35 -6.94 -3.55 9.85
CA CYS A 35 -7.24 -2.14 9.62
C CYS A 35 -6.03 -1.46 8.97
N ARG A 36 -6.24 -0.90 7.77
CA ARG A 36 -5.20 -0.28 6.96
C ARG A 36 -4.83 1.11 7.48
N GLU A 37 -5.83 1.84 7.97
CA GLU A 37 -5.72 3.14 8.63
C GLU A 37 -4.91 3.06 9.91
N TYR A 38 -5.02 1.95 10.65
CA TYR A 38 -4.19 1.76 11.83
C TYR A 38 -2.75 1.40 11.44
N PHE A 39 -2.60 0.45 10.50
CA PHE A 39 -1.27 0.01 10.07
C PHE A 39 -0.43 1.13 9.41
N GLN A 40 -1.02 2.04 8.64
CA GLN A 40 -0.28 3.15 8.00
C GLN A 40 0.37 4.11 9.04
N ASP A 41 -0.27 4.27 10.20
CA ASP A 41 0.16 5.18 11.26
C ASP A 41 1.25 4.49 12.07
N GLU A 42 1.02 3.23 12.41
CA GLU A 42 1.97 2.34 13.09
C GLU A 42 3.21 1.98 12.24
N SER A 43 3.15 2.14 10.92
CA SER A 43 4.24 1.78 10.00
C SER A 43 5.21 2.91 9.66
N ALA A 44 5.17 4.02 10.41
CA ALA A 44 6.18 5.06 10.28
C ALA A 44 7.60 4.48 10.50
N GLY A 45 8.50 4.70 9.54
CA GLY A 45 9.89 4.21 9.60
C GLY A 45 10.07 2.71 9.31
N ILE A 46 8.99 1.95 9.18
CA ILE A 46 9.09 0.51 8.90
C ILE A 46 9.54 0.26 7.47
N ARG A 47 10.65 -0.47 7.33
CA ARG A 47 11.17 -0.90 6.02
C ARG A 47 10.80 -2.34 5.66
N ARG A 48 10.40 -3.15 6.64
CA ARG A 48 10.03 -4.55 6.44
C ARG A 48 8.74 -4.89 7.17
N PHE A 49 7.80 -5.50 6.47
CA PHE A 49 6.56 -5.99 7.06
C PHE A 49 6.06 -7.24 6.32
N LEU A 50 5.11 -7.93 6.93
CA LEU A 50 4.45 -9.09 6.36
C LEU A 50 3.06 -8.72 5.86
N PHE A 51 2.64 -9.35 4.76
CA PHE A 51 1.34 -9.13 4.16
C PHE A 51 0.64 -10.47 3.91
N CYS A 52 -0.57 -10.62 4.46
CA CYS A 52 -1.40 -11.79 4.26
C CYS A 52 -2.28 -11.58 3.02
N HIS A 53 -2.26 -12.51 2.07
CA HIS A 53 -2.95 -12.44 0.79
C HIS A 53 -3.67 -13.76 0.43
N LYS A 54 -4.44 -13.77 -0.67
CA LYS A 54 -4.96 -15.03 -1.25
C LYS A 54 -3.78 -15.97 -1.61
N SER A 55 -3.97 -17.28 -1.51
CA SER A 55 -2.93 -18.27 -1.83
C SER A 55 -2.30 -18.02 -3.20
N ASN A 56 -0.98 -18.23 -3.29
CA ASN A 56 -0.22 -18.13 -4.55
C ASN A 56 -0.30 -16.75 -5.24
N LYS A 57 -0.51 -15.67 -4.48
CA LYS A 57 -0.53 -14.29 -5.03
C LYS A 57 0.76 -13.50 -4.86
N CYS A 58 1.78 -14.04 -4.18
CA CYS A 58 3.06 -13.35 -3.94
C CYS A 58 3.65 -12.78 -5.24
N ARG A 59 3.79 -13.62 -6.29
CA ARG A 59 4.36 -13.20 -7.58
C ARG A 59 3.51 -12.13 -8.27
N ASN A 60 2.19 -12.26 -8.26
CA ASN A 60 1.29 -11.29 -8.89
C ASN A 60 1.37 -9.92 -8.20
N ILE A 61 1.40 -9.91 -6.86
CA ILE A 61 1.56 -8.68 -6.08
C ILE A 61 2.92 -8.05 -6.38
N ALA A 62 3.99 -8.84 -6.39
CA ALA A 62 5.34 -8.36 -6.68
C ALA A 62 5.43 -7.70 -8.07
N PHE A 63 4.87 -8.34 -9.10
CA PHE A 63 4.85 -7.80 -10.46
C PHE A 63 3.99 -6.54 -10.57
N PHE A 64 2.80 -6.55 -9.96
CA PHE A 64 1.92 -5.38 -9.95
C PHE A 64 2.57 -4.15 -9.30
N ILE A 65 3.21 -4.32 -8.14
CA ILE A 65 3.95 -3.23 -7.47
C ILE A 65 5.14 -2.79 -8.32
N HIS A 66 5.85 -3.72 -8.95
CA HIS A 66 6.96 -3.38 -9.85
C HIS A 66 6.52 -2.45 -10.99
N LEU A 67 5.41 -2.77 -11.69
CA LEU A 67 4.87 -1.94 -12.76
C LEU A 67 4.51 -0.53 -12.27
N ILE A 68 3.91 -0.41 -11.08
CA ILE A 68 3.60 0.89 -10.48
C ILE A 68 4.87 1.69 -10.20
N GLU A 69 5.87 1.07 -9.58
CA GLU A 69 7.12 1.73 -9.24
C GLU A 69 7.96 2.09 -10.47
N GLU A 70 7.85 1.29 -11.53
CA GLU A 70 8.42 1.58 -12.85
C GLU A 70 7.73 2.78 -13.50
N LYS A 71 6.39 2.80 -13.53
CA LYS A 71 5.61 3.96 -14.04
C LYS A 71 5.94 5.25 -13.28
N LEU A 72 6.23 5.14 -11.98
CA LEU A 72 6.64 6.27 -11.13
C LEU A 72 8.13 6.63 -11.26
N GLY A 73 8.92 5.87 -12.01
CA GLY A 73 10.36 6.12 -12.20
C GLY A 73 11.18 5.97 -10.92
N LEU A 74 10.80 5.06 -10.00
CA LEU A 74 11.52 4.89 -8.74
C LEU A 74 12.86 4.18 -8.95
N ALA A 75 13.94 4.80 -8.48
CA ALA A 75 15.29 4.24 -8.53
C ALA A 75 15.47 3.05 -7.58
N GLU A 76 15.07 3.20 -6.30
CA GLU A 76 14.99 2.09 -5.36
C GLU A 76 13.56 1.54 -5.30
N ARG A 77 13.38 0.29 -5.72
CA ARG A 77 12.08 -0.39 -5.79
C ARG A 77 11.85 -1.28 -4.57
N SER A 78 10.58 -1.52 -4.25
CA SER A 78 10.19 -2.46 -3.21
C SER A 78 10.53 -3.89 -3.64
N VAL A 79 10.86 -4.74 -2.68
CA VAL A 79 11.11 -6.17 -2.90
C VAL A 79 10.07 -6.96 -2.13
N ILE A 80 9.40 -7.87 -2.83
CA ILE A 80 8.35 -8.72 -2.26
C ILE A 80 8.75 -10.17 -2.50
N GLY A 81 8.77 -10.97 -1.44
CA GLY A 81 9.18 -12.36 -1.52
C GLY A 81 8.27 -13.29 -0.70
N PRO A 82 8.31 -14.59 -1.00
CA PRO A 82 7.51 -15.59 -0.30
C PRO A 82 8.04 -15.80 1.12
N THR A 83 7.17 -16.27 2.00
CA THR A 83 7.55 -16.86 3.29
C THR A 83 7.28 -18.37 3.28
N GLN A 84 7.56 -19.06 4.39
CA GLN A 84 7.16 -20.47 4.57
C GLN A 84 5.64 -20.68 4.47
N ARG A 85 4.82 -19.63 4.63
CA ARG A 85 3.36 -19.69 4.47
C ARG A 85 2.96 -19.16 3.09
N TYR A 86 2.31 -19.98 2.27
CA TYR A 86 1.90 -19.65 0.89
C TYR A 86 0.92 -18.45 0.76
N ASN A 87 0.29 -18.05 1.86
CA ASN A 87 -0.63 -16.92 1.95
C ASN A 87 -0.01 -15.69 2.63
N VAL A 88 1.30 -15.71 2.91
CA VAL A 88 2.03 -14.58 3.50
C VAL A 88 3.29 -14.28 2.70
N SER A 89 3.47 -13.01 2.35
CA SER A 89 4.70 -12.49 1.75
C SER A 89 5.42 -11.57 2.73
N TRP A 90 6.74 -11.54 2.68
CA TRP A 90 7.53 -10.46 3.28
C TRP A 90 7.70 -9.35 2.25
N ILE A 91 7.74 -8.11 2.72
CA ILE A 91 7.86 -6.91 1.89
C ILE A 91 8.96 -6.05 2.47
N ARG A 92 10.01 -5.78 1.68
CA ARG A 92 10.94 -4.68 1.90
C ARG A 92 10.47 -3.50 1.07
N ILE A 93 9.86 -2.52 1.71
CA ILE A 93 9.26 -1.36 1.04
C ILE A 93 10.33 -0.35 0.60
N SER A 94 10.16 0.23 -0.59
CA SER A 94 11.01 1.34 -1.04
C SER A 94 10.95 2.51 -0.05
N PRO A 95 12.09 3.16 0.29
CA PRO A 95 12.09 4.34 1.15
C PRO A 95 11.17 5.45 0.62
N TRP A 96 10.99 5.54 -0.70
CA TRP A 96 10.11 6.51 -1.33
C TRP A 96 8.65 6.40 -0.86
N TRP A 97 8.12 5.18 -0.72
CA TRP A 97 6.77 4.95 -0.20
C TRP A 97 6.67 5.27 1.30
N THR A 98 7.74 5.05 2.06
CA THR A 98 7.75 5.31 3.51
C THR A 98 7.87 6.79 3.86
N ALA A 99 8.30 7.63 2.92
CA ALA A 99 8.61 9.04 3.12
C ALA A 99 7.44 9.87 3.68
N THR A 100 6.20 9.52 3.35
CA THR A 100 5.00 10.21 3.86
C THR A 100 3.91 9.22 4.24
N SER A 101 3.07 9.56 5.22
CA SER A 101 1.90 8.74 5.58
C SER A 101 0.94 8.55 4.41
N MET A 102 0.80 9.57 3.55
CA MET A 102 -0.05 9.50 2.35
C MET A 102 0.41 8.40 1.39
N LYS A 103 1.72 8.30 1.14
CA LYS A 103 2.30 7.26 0.29
C LYS A 103 2.17 5.87 0.92
N ARG A 104 2.44 5.73 2.23
CA ARG A 104 2.22 4.45 2.94
C ARG A 104 0.76 3.99 2.86
N SER A 105 -0.18 4.92 3.03
CA SER A 105 -1.61 4.67 2.92
C SER A 105 -2.00 4.14 1.54
N LEU A 106 -1.52 4.78 0.47
CA LEU A 106 -1.77 4.32 -0.89
C LEU A 106 -1.11 2.96 -1.14
N PHE A 107 0.14 2.77 -0.74
CA PHE A 107 0.89 1.52 -0.94
C PHE A 107 0.15 0.31 -0.36
N THR A 108 -0.39 0.43 0.85
CA THR A 108 -1.18 -0.65 1.45
C THR A 108 -2.48 -0.96 0.70
N ALA A 109 -3.11 0.03 0.06
CA ALA A 109 -4.23 -0.19 -0.84
C ALA A 109 -3.78 -0.92 -2.13
N LEU A 110 -2.66 -0.51 -2.72
CA LEU A 110 -2.08 -1.12 -3.91
C LEU A 110 -1.68 -2.59 -3.69
N LEU A 111 -1.18 -2.94 -2.52
CA LEU A 111 -0.94 -4.36 -2.16
C LEU A 111 -2.22 -5.20 -2.18
N ARG A 112 -3.36 -4.61 -1.81
CA ARG A 112 -4.67 -5.28 -1.92
C ARG A 112 -5.12 -5.39 -3.38
N CYS A 113 -4.89 -4.37 -4.21
CA CYS A 113 -5.12 -4.42 -5.65
C CYS A 113 -4.31 -5.52 -6.33
N GLY A 114 -3.02 -5.64 -6.01
CA GLY A 114 -2.11 -6.63 -6.60
C GLY A 114 -2.53 -8.09 -6.41
N GLN A 115 -3.40 -8.39 -5.44
CA GLN A 115 -3.98 -9.73 -5.28
C GLN A 115 -4.91 -10.13 -6.43
N ASN A 116 -5.47 -9.16 -7.15
CA ASN A 116 -6.39 -9.34 -8.26
C ASN A 116 -5.70 -9.14 -9.63
N TYR A 117 -4.44 -8.70 -9.64
CA TYR A 117 -3.63 -8.66 -10.86
C TYR A 117 -3.27 -10.06 -11.35
N LYS A 118 -3.27 -10.22 -12.66
CA LYS A 118 -3.01 -11.44 -13.41
C LYS A 118 -2.08 -11.07 -14.57
N PRO A 119 -0.75 -11.24 -14.40
CA PRO A 119 0.24 -10.88 -15.42
C PRO A 119 -0.08 -11.45 -16.81
N GLU A 120 -0.64 -12.66 -16.86
CA GLU A 120 -1.01 -13.36 -18.09
C GLU A 120 -2.21 -12.75 -18.84
N GLN A 121 -3.00 -11.90 -18.19
CA GLN A 121 -4.16 -11.22 -18.79
C GLN A 121 -3.89 -9.72 -19.03
N ASP A 122 -2.73 -9.22 -18.61
CA ASP A 122 -2.38 -7.81 -18.56
C ASP A 122 -3.49 -6.89 -18.01
N ASN A 123 -4.20 -7.37 -17.00
CA ASN A 123 -5.39 -6.71 -16.44
C ASN A 123 -5.04 -5.60 -15.42
N PHE A 124 -4.05 -4.77 -15.77
CA PHE A 124 -3.45 -3.81 -14.85
C PHE A 124 -4.49 -2.82 -14.29
N ASP A 125 -5.29 -2.20 -15.17
CA ASP A 125 -6.28 -1.20 -14.79
C ASP A 125 -7.44 -1.82 -13.99
N GLU A 126 -7.93 -3.00 -14.37
CA GLU A 126 -8.97 -3.69 -13.60
C GLU A 126 -8.45 -4.05 -12.20
N ALA A 127 -7.20 -4.49 -12.09
CA ALA A 127 -6.57 -4.77 -10.80
C ALA A 127 -6.40 -3.50 -9.98
N LEU A 128 -5.94 -2.39 -10.59
CA LEU A 128 -5.69 -1.12 -9.93
C LEU A 128 -6.94 -0.57 -9.24
N PHE A 129 -8.13 -0.72 -9.84
CA PHE A 129 -9.42 -0.25 -9.30
C PHE A 129 -10.30 -1.38 -8.74
N SER A 130 -9.70 -2.55 -8.47
CA SER A 130 -10.42 -3.74 -7.96
C SER A 130 -10.86 -3.64 -6.51
N VAL A 131 -10.30 -2.72 -5.71
CA VAL A 131 -10.65 -2.53 -4.30
C VAL A 131 -11.32 -1.18 -4.09
N LEU A 132 -12.25 -1.09 -3.13
CA LEU A 132 -13.03 0.13 -2.84
C LEU A 132 -12.15 1.37 -2.66
N TYR A 133 -10.96 1.19 -2.08
CA TYR A 133 -10.07 2.31 -1.74
C TYR A 133 -9.53 3.07 -2.94
N THR A 134 -9.11 2.34 -3.96
CA THR A 134 -8.62 2.94 -5.21
C THR A 134 -9.78 3.26 -6.14
N ARG A 135 -10.84 2.45 -6.15
CA ARG A 135 -12.04 2.69 -6.96
C ARG A 135 -12.72 4.01 -6.63
N HIS A 136 -12.99 4.29 -5.36
CA HIS A 136 -13.61 5.56 -4.96
C HIS A 136 -12.65 6.75 -5.00
N THR A 137 -11.36 6.52 -5.28
CA THR A 137 -10.36 7.60 -5.39
C THR A 137 -9.68 7.56 -6.74
N GLU A 138 -10.38 7.07 -7.76
CA GLU A 138 -9.81 6.74 -9.07
C GLU A 138 -9.07 7.93 -9.69
N TYR A 139 -9.70 9.11 -9.72
CA TYR A 139 -9.09 10.32 -10.25
C TYR A 139 -7.78 10.68 -9.54
N ALA A 140 -7.76 10.63 -8.20
CA ALA A 140 -6.56 10.88 -7.41
C ALA A 140 -5.46 9.84 -7.67
N VAL A 141 -5.82 8.56 -7.81
CA VAL A 141 -4.86 7.48 -8.10
C VAL A 141 -4.24 7.68 -9.49
N ARG A 142 -5.06 7.94 -10.52
CA ARG A 142 -4.56 8.24 -11.88
C ARG A 142 -3.62 9.43 -11.87
N ARG A 143 -4.06 10.55 -11.29
CA ARG A 143 -3.25 11.77 -11.17
C ARG A 143 -1.90 11.53 -10.49
N PHE A 144 -1.89 10.75 -9.40
CA PHE A 144 -0.67 10.37 -8.70
C PHE A 144 0.29 9.54 -9.58
N LEU A 145 -0.25 8.56 -10.31
CA LEU A 145 0.51 7.75 -11.26
C LEU A 145 1.00 8.53 -12.48
N ASP A 146 0.43 9.69 -12.78
CA ASP A 146 0.89 10.62 -13.82
C ASP A 146 2.02 11.55 -13.35
N GLY A 147 2.55 11.30 -12.15
CA GLY A 147 3.71 11.99 -11.58
C GLY A 147 3.39 13.08 -10.56
N HIS A 148 2.12 13.33 -10.26
CA HIS A 148 1.70 14.29 -9.22
C HIS A 148 1.80 13.68 -7.81
N THR A 149 3.03 13.33 -7.43
CA THR A 149 3.28 12.47 -6.25
C THR A 149 3.51 13.25 -4.96
N ARG A 150 3.56 14.59 -5.02
CA ARG A 150 3.69 15.45 -3.84
C ARG A 150 2.30 15.83 -3.34
N TYR A 151 2.01 15.42 -2.11
CA TYR A 151 0.78 15.80 -1.41
C TYR A 151 1.00 17.07 -0.57
N THR A 152 0.11 18.04 -0.68
CA THR A 152 0.19 19.37 -0.01
C THR A 152 -0.84 19.59 1.10
N GLY A 153 -1.78 18.65 1.29
CA GLY A 153 -2.82 18.77 2.32
C GLY A 153 -2.35 18.41 3.73
N LYS A 154 -3.26 18.59 4.71
CA LYS A 154 -2.98 18.38 6.14
C LYS A 154 -3.25 16.96 6.65
N ARG A 155 -4.19 16.24 6.03
CA ARG A 155 -4.62 14.92 6.51
C ARG A 155 -3.60 13.82 6.26
N ARG A 156 -3.63 12.80 7.11
CA ARG A 156 -2.75 11.62 7.06
C ARG A 156 -3.61 10.42 6.68
N GLY A 157 -3.56 10.01 5.42
CA GLY A 157 -4.31 8.86 4.91
C GLY A 157 -4.99 9.12 3.57
N TRP A 158 -4.74 8.24 2.61
CA TRP A 158 -5.21 8.35 1.23
C TRP A 158 -6.73 8.33 1.16
N TYR A 159 -7.34 7.27 1.66
CA TYR A 159 -8.78 7.10 1.57
C TYR A 159 -9.53 8.17 2.38
N SER A 160 -9.04 8.51 3.59
CA SER A 160 -9.63 9.57 4.41
C SER A 160 -9.58 10.94 3.71
N GLN A 161 -8.51 11.25 2.97
CA GLN A 161 -8.40 12.51 2.25
C GLN A 161 -9.26 12.55 0.98
N PHE A 162 -9.20 11.50 0.15
CA PHE A 162 -9.77 11.52 -1.20
C PHE A 162 -11.16 10.92 -1.32
N ARG A 163 -11.65 10.16 -0.32
CA ARG A 163 -13.05 9.72 -0.25
C ARG A 163 -13.87 10.57 0.70
N TRP A 164 -13.38 10.82 1.91
CA TRP A 164 -14.20 11.54 2.90
C TRP A 164 -14.06 13.06 2.76
N GLY A 165 -12.91 13.55 2.28
CA GLY A 165 -12.66 14.99 2.13
C GLY A 165 -13.10 15.74 3.38
N GLY A 166 -13.77 16.88 3.28
CA GLY A 166 -14.24 17.62 4.46
C GLY A 166 -15.38 16.97 5.27
N GLY A 167 -15.93 15.84 4.83
CA GLY A 167 -17.14 15.21 5.38
C GLY A 167 -16.90 14.24 6.54
N THR A 168 -17.99 13.60 6.97
CA THR A 168 -18.01 12.56 8.03
C THR A 168 -18.11 11.16 7.41
N ALA A 169 -18.17 10.13 8.26
CA ALA A 169 -18.40 8.76 7.79
C ALA A 169 -19.80 8.58 7.16
N ASP A 170 -20.80 9.26 7.72
CA ASP A 170 -22.20 9.20 7.27
C ASP A 170 -22.45 10.10 6.07
N GLU A 171 -21.72 11.22 5.97
CA GLU A 171 -21.83 12.21 4.90
C GLU A 171 -20.46 12.46 4.26
N PRO A 172 -19.96 11.52 3.44
CA PRO A 172 -18.68 11.69 2.77
C PRO A 172 -18.77 12.84 1.76
N ARG A 173 -17.80 13.75 1.80
CA ARG A 173 -17.69 14.87 0.86
C ARG A 173 -16.43 14.72 0.04
N GLU A 174 -16.54 13.95 -1.03
CA GLU A 174 -15.42 13.75 -1.96
C GLU A 174 -14.92 15.09 -2.49
N PRO A 175 -13.59 15.32 -2.51
CA PRO A 175 -13.04 16.49 -3.17
C PRO A 175 -13.34 16.42 -4.67
N ASP A 176 -13.76 17.55 -5.26
CA ASP A 176 -13.82 17.69 -6.71
C ASP A 176 -12.42 17.57 -7.34
N ASN A 177 -12.39 17.38 -8.67
CA ASN A 177 -11.13 17.21 -9.40
C ASN A 177 -10.19 18.40 -9.21
N GLU A 178 -10.70 19.64 -9.15
CA GLU A 178 -9.88 20.83 -8.91
C GLU A 178 -9.20 20.80 -7.52
N SER A 179 -9.92 20.32 -6.50
CA SER A 179 -9.38 20.14 -5.16
C SER A 179 -8.34 19.04 -5.11
N VAL A 180 -8.57 17.91 -5.80
CA VAL A 180 -7.54 16.87 -5.97
C VAL A 180 -6.31 17.45 -6.67
N ASP A 181 -6.52 18.30 -7.67
CA ASP A 181 -5.45 18.92 -8.46
C ASP A 181 -4.54 19.83 -7.65
N ARG A 182 -5.12 20.58 -6.71
CA ARG A 182 -4.39 21.42 -5.75
C ARG A 182 -3.67 20.61 -4.68
N LEU A 183 -4.21 19.45 -4.31
CA LEU A 183 -3.66 18.57 -3.27
C LEU A 183 -2.52 17.70 -3.78
N LEU A 184 -2.58 17.25 -5.04
CA LEU A 184 -1.59 16.39 -5.68
C LEU A 184 -0.88 17.18 -6.78
N VAL A 185 0.35 17.59 -6.47
CA VAL A 185 1.20 18.38 -7.37
C VAL A 185 2.44 17.59 -7.76
N ARG A 186 3.09 17.98 -8.87
CA ARG A 186 4.39 17.42 -9.23
C ARG A 186 5.44 17.80 -8.18
N PRO A 187 6.40 16.92 -7.86
CA PRO A 187 7.54 17.30 -7.03
C PRO A 187 8.34 18.40 -7.76
N VAL A 188 8.77 19.41 -7.02
CA VAL A 188 9.70 20.42 -7.57
C VAL A 188 11.02 19.71 -7.80
N GLU A 189 11.52 19.71 -9.03
CA GLU A 189 12.86 19.22 -9.31
C GLU A 189 13.83 20.00 -8.44
N LYS A 190 14.51 19.31 -7.51
CA LYS A 190 15.63 19.93 -6.83
C LYS A 190 16.69 20.13 -7.90
N VAL A 191 16.80 21.37 -8.40
CA VAL A 191 17.95 21.80 -9.19
C VAL A 191 19.16 21.44 -8.36
N ARG A 192 19.87 20.38 -8.76
CA ARG A 192 21.15 20.05 -8.15
C ARG A 192 22.07 21.18 -8.56
N MET A 193 22.30 22.14 -7.67
CA MET A 193 23.41 23.07 -7.85
C MET A 193 24.68 22.22 -7.84
N ALA A 194 25.34 22.19 -8.99
CA ALA A 194 26.57 21.46 -9.22
C ALA A 194 27.72 22.07 -8.40
#